data_AF-A0A7J3T0E0-F1
#
_entry.id   AF-A0A7J3T0E0-F1
#
_cell.length_a   1.000
_cell.length_b   1.000
_cell.length_c   1.000
_cell.angle_alpha   90.00
_cell.angle_beta   90.00
_cell.angle_gamma   90.00
#
_symmetry.space_group_name_H-M   'P 1'
#
loop_
_entity.id
_entity.type
_entity.pdbx_description
1 polymer ?
#
loop_
_entity_poly.entity_id
_entity_poly.type
_entity_poly.pdbx_seq_one_letter_code
_entity_poly.pdbx_strand_id
1 'polypeptide(L)'
;MKKLSALLTIMLLLGMLAFIRLSYSSETMYSLTPSRIEVLPGQNFTIDVIVQNVSDLFAWQLAIKYSAKVINCTAAWIPEDNVFTGQTTVPVSPVFNDPTNDGYNYTLFGNSLLSGSVLVEQGVLCRLNFTTIGYGQTPVVLGTADD
;
A
#
# COMPACT_ATOMS: atom_id res chain seq x y z
N MET A 1 -11.00 -22.62 56.04
CA MET A 1 -9.74 -22.23 55.34
C MET A 1 -9.75 -22.59 53.85
N LYS A 2 -10.12 -23.81 53.43
CA LYS A 2 -10.16 -24.21 52.00
C LYS A 2 -11.04 -23.30 51.11
N LYS A 3 -12.21 -22.87 51.60
CA LYS A 3 -13.13 -21.97 50.87
C LYS A 3 -12.58 -20.53 50.72
N LEU A 4 -11.84 -20.03 51.71
CA LEU A 4 -11.22 -18.70 51.66
C LEU A 4 -9.99 -18.67 50.73
N SER A 5 -9.19 -19.74 50.76
CA SER A 5 -8.07 -19.93 49.84
C SER A 5 -8.55 -20.00 48.39
N ALA A 6 -9.63 -20.74 48.09
CA ALA A 6 -10.21 -20.82 46.75
C ALA A 6 -10.74 -19.47 46.25
N LEU A 7 -11.36 -18.66 47.13
CA LEU A 7 -11.85 -17.32 46.76
C LEU A 7 -10.70 -16.38 46.40
N LEU A 8 -9.60 -16.45 47.15
CA LEU A 8 -8.41 -15.62 46.91
C LEU A 8 -7.74 -15.96 45.58
N THR A 9 -7.61 -17.24 45.22
CA THR A 9 -7.07 -17.66 43.91
C THR A 9 -7.95 -17.22 42.76
N ILE A 10 -9.28 -17.29 42.90
CA ILE A 10 -10.22 -16.82 41.87
C ILE A 10 -10.09 -15.30 41.67
N MET A 11 -9.99 -14.52 42.75
CA MET A 11 -9.76 -13.06 42.63
C MET A 11 -8.43 -12.72 41.97
N LEU A 12 -7.36 -13.50 42.25
CA LEU A 12 -6.06 -13.31 41.59
C LEU A 12 -6.14 -13.60 40.09
N LEU A 13 -6.83 -14.67 39.69
CA LEU A 13 -7.03 -15.05 38.29
C LEU A 13 -7.86 -14.00 37.54
N LEU A 14 -8.93 -13.48 38.15
CA LEU A 14 -9.75 -12.39 37.59
C LEU A 14 -8.95 -11.09 37.48
N GLY A 15 -8.08 -10.80 38.45
CA GLY A 15 -7.16 -9.67 38.39
C GLY A 15 -6.17 -9.77 37.22
N MET A 16 -5.61 -10.95 36.96
CA MET A 16 -4.70 -11.17 35.82
C MET A 16 -5.40 -10.99 34.47
N LEU A 17 -6.68 -11.39 34.35
CA LEU A 17 -7.48 -11.18 33.14
C LEU A 17 -7.73 -9.69 32.85
N ALA A 18 -7.78 -8.83 33.88
CA ALA A 18 -7.96 -7.38 33.71
C ALA A 18 -6.73 -6.67 33.10
N PHE A 19 -5.57 -7.35 33.04
CA PHE A 19 -4.35 -6.84 32.42
C PHE A 19 -4.10 -7.39 31.01
N ILE A 20 -4.99 -8.26 30.49
CA ILE A 20 -4.88 -8.73 29.11
C ILE A 20 -5.26 -7.57 28.18
N ARG A 21 -4.25 -6.90 27.63
CA ARG A 21 -4.42 -6.00 26.47
C ARG A 21 -4.67 -6.90 25.26
N LEU A 22 -5.90 -6.95 24.77
CA LEU A 22 -6.17 -7.45 23.42
C LEU A 22 -5.44 -6.53 22.44
N SER A 23 -4.32 -7.01 21.87
CA SER A 23 -3.71 -6.36 20.70
C SER A 23 -4.42 -6.90 19.47
N TYR A 24 -5.29 -6.09 18.89
CA TYR A 24 -5.77 -6.31 17.54
C TYR A 24 -4.78 -5.67 16.59
N SER A 25 -4.26 -6.45 15.63
CA SER A 25 -3.59 -5.85 14.47
C SER A 25 -4.65 -5.03 13.72
N SER A 26 -4.40 -3.75 13.49
CA SER A 26 -5.22 -2.98 12.55
C SER A 26 -5.09 -3.63 11.16
N GLU A 27 -6.17 -3.55 10.38
CA GLU A 27 -6.17 -4.08 9.01
C GLU A 27 -5.20 -3.25 8.15
N THR A 28 -4.36 -3.95 7.38
CA THR A 28 -3.49 -3.30 6.39
C THR A 28 -4.36 -2.71 5.29
N MET A 29 -4.19 -1.41 5.06
CA MET A 29 -4.97 -0.65 4.09
C MET A 29 -4.06 -0.03 3.06
N TYR A 30 -4.56 0.09 1.82
CA TYR A 30 -3.93 0.92 0.79
C TYR A 30 -4.91 1.98 0.30
N SER A 31 -4.38 3.05 -0.28
CA SER A 31 -5.17 4.05 -0.98
C SER A 31 -4.40 4.69 -2.12
N LEU A 32 -5.14 5.27 -3.06
CA LEU A 32 -4.61 6.07 -4.16
C LEU A 32 -5.02 7.53 -3.94
N THR A 33 -4.05 8.44 -3.93
CA THR A 33 -4.28 9.86 -3.67
C THR A 33 -3.79 10.73 -4.82
N PRO A 34 -4.61 11.62 -5.38
CA PRO A 34 -6.01 11.87 -5.04
C PRO A 34 -6.94 10.72 -5.48
N SER A 35 -8.05 10.53 -4.77
CA SER A 35 -9.03 9.48 -5.09
C SER A 35 -9.90 9.81 -6.31
N ARG A 36 -9.94 11.08 -6.71
CA ARG A 36 -10.59 11.57 -7.93
C ARG A 36 -9.84 12.79 -8.44
N ILE A 37 -9.68 12.85 -9.75
CA ILE A 37 -9.10 13.99 -10.44
C ILE A 37 -9.83 14.23 -11.76
N GLU A 38 -9.97 15.51 -12.12
CA GLU A 38 -10.49 15.95 -13.40
C GLU A 38 -9.42 16.79 -14.09
N VAL A 39 -9.09 16.42 -15.33
CA VAL A 39 -7.97 16.96 -16.09
C VAL A 39 -8.34 16.97 -17.57
N LEU A 40 -7.85 17.97 -18.31
CA LEU A 40 -8.06 18.06 -19.75
C LEU A 40 -7.09 17.13 -20.50
N PRO A 41 -7.41 16.67 -21.72
CA PRO A 41 -6.47 15.94 -22.57
C PRO A 41 -5.14 16.68 -22.76
N GLY A 42 -4.03 15.95 -22.72
CA GLY A 42 -2.66 16.48 -22.80
C GLY A 42 -2.08 17.01 -21.48
N GLN A 43 -2.83 17.02 -20.39
CA GLN A 43 -2.34 17.41 -19.06
C GLN A 43 -1.74 16.21 -18.30
N ASN A 44 -0.78 16.53 -17.44
CA ASN A 44 -0.17 15.57 -16.53
C ASN A 44 -0.75 15.69 -15.12
N PHE A 45 -0.80 14.57 -14.42
CA PHE A 45 -1.12 14.54 -13.00
C PHE A 45 -0.42 13.37 -12.30
N THR A 46 -0.30 13.46 -10.99
CA THR A 46 0.35 12.45 -10.17
C THR A 46 -0.63 11.76 -9.23
N ILE A 47 -0.42 10.47 -9.00
CA ILE A 47 -1.12 9.67 -7.99
C ILE A 47 -0.07 9.04 -7.06
N ASP A 48 -0.31 9.16 -5.76
CA ASP A 48 0.44 8.47 -4.71
C ASP A 48 -0.24 7.17 -4.32
N VAL A 49 0.55 6.10 -4.22
CA VAL A 49 0.13 4.85 -3.61
C VAL A 49 0.54 4.88 -2.15
N ILE A 50 -0.43 4.89 -1.25
CA ILE A 50 -0.23 4.99 0.20
C ILE A 50 -0.60 3.64 0.83
N VAL A 51 0.19 3.20 1.81
CA VAL A 51 -0.13 2.04 2.65
C VAL A 51 -0.22 2.47 4.11
N GLN A 52 -1.01 1.76 4.90
CA GLN A 52 -1.24 2.00 6.32
C GLN A 52 -1.31 0.68 7.07
N ASN A 53 -0.95 0.71 8.35
CA ASN A 53 -1.04 -0.42 9.27
C ASN A 53 -0.29 -1.67 8.78
N VAL A 54 0.99 -1.52 8.41
CA VAL A 54 1.86 -2.65 8.06
C VAL A 54 2.85 -2.89 9.17
N SER A 55 2.79 -4.05 9.83
CA SER A 55 3.63 -4.35 10.99
C SER A 55 5.07 -4.73 10.65
N ASP A 56 5.31 -5.31 9.47
CA ASP A 56 6.57 -5.95 9.11
C ASP A 56 6.85 -5.82 7.59
N LEU A 57 6.89 -4.59 7.07
CA LEU A 57 7.08 -4.37 5.63
C LEU A 57 8.54 -4.59 5.22
N PHE A 58 8.81 -5.66 4.49
CA PHE A 58 10.11 -5.95 3.87
C PHE A 58 10.18 -5.47 2.40
N ALA A 59 9.13 -5.74 1.63
CA ALA A 59 9.05 -5.43 0.21
C ALA A 59 7.61 -5.15 -0.23
N TRP A 60 7.46 -4.46 -1.35
CA TRP A 60 6.19 -4.26 -2.00
C TRP A 60 6.35 -4.35 -3.53
N GLN A 61 5.32 -4.85 -4.18
CA GLN A 61 5.17 -4.84 -5.63
C GLN A 61 3.69 -4.64 -5.95
N LEU A 62 3.40 -3.86 -6.98
CA LEU A 62 2.05 -3.50 -7.38
C LEU A 62 1.89 -3.53 -8.89
N ALA A 63 0.67 -3.86 -9.33
CA ALA A 63 0.18 -3.65 -10.68
C ALA A 63 -0.91 -2.58 -10.62
N ILE A 64 -0.78 -1.50 -11.39
CA ILE A 64 -1.75 -0.40 -11.41
C ILE A 64 -2.48 -0.44 -12.74
N LYS A 65 -3.76 -0.82 -12.71
CA LYS A 65 -4.60 -0.94 -13.90
C LYS A 65 -5.31 0.38 -14.21
N TYR A 66 -5.40 0.70 -15.50
CA TYR A 66 -6.09 1.86 -16.03
C TYR A 66 -6.48 1.63 -17.50
N SER A 67 -7.29 2.51 -18.09
CA SER A 67 -7.57 2.49 -19.53
C SER A 67 -6.54 3.32 -20.28
N ALA A 68 -5.68 2.66 -21.07
CA ALA A 68 -4.68 3.32 -21.93
C ALA A 68 -5.29 4.21 -23.03
N LYS A 69 -6.61 4.09 -23.27
CA LYS A 69 -7.36 4.98 -24.18
C LYS A 69 -7.65 6.35 -23.55
N VAL A 70 -7.63 6.44 -22.21
CA VAL A 70 -7.99 7.65 -21.46
C VAL A 70 -6.76 8.30 -20.84
N ILE A 71 -5.88 7.51 -20.20
CA ILE A 71 -4.64 7.99 -19.57
C ILE A 71 -3.50 7.03 -19.86
N ASN A 72 -2.26 7.52 -19.84
CA ASN A 72 -1.05 6.71 -19.93
C ASN A 72 -0.10 7.01 -18.77
N CYS A 73 0.40 5.99 -18.09
CA CYS A 73 1.45 6.17 -17.08
C CYS A 73 2.78 6.43 -17.78
N THR A 74 3.41 7.57 -17.48
CA THR A 74 4.64 8.03 -18.15
C THR A 74 5.85 8.06 -17.23
N ALA A 75 5.64 7.99 -15.92
CA ALA A 75 6.72 7.81 -14.94
C ALA A 75 6.20 7.14 -13.67
N ALA A 76 7.07 6.41 -12.99
CA ALA A 76 6.86 5.92 -11.65
C ALA A 76 8.17 6.03 -10.87
N TRP A 77 8.11 6.49 -9.62
CA TRP A 77 9.30 6.66 -8.80
C TRP A 77 8.99 6.52 -7.32
N ILE A 78 10.02 6.23 -6.55
CA ILE A 78 9.97 6.20 -5.09
C ILE A 78 10.32 7.62 -4.61
N PRO A 79 9.42 8.32 -3.91
CA PRO A 79 9.73 9.64 -3.38
C PRO A 79 10.72 9.55 -2.21
N GLU A 80 11.39 10.65 -1.87
CA GLU A 80 12.39 10.68 -0.79
C GLU A 80 11.78 10.31 0.57
N ASP A 81 10.53 10.74 0.81
CA ASP A 81 9.73 10.52 2.02
C ASP A 81 8.85 9.25 1.97
N ASN A 82 9.35 8.18 1.32
CA ASN A 82 8.64 6.91 1.20
C ASN A 82 8.70 6.04 2.47
N VAL A 83 7.96 4.93 2.49
CA VAL A 83 7.93 3.96 3.62
C VAL A 83 9.30 3.41 4.04
N PHE A 84 10.30 3.40 3.15
CA PHE A 84 11.65 2.94 3.41
C PHE A 84 12.66 4.10 3.55
N THR A 85 12.20 5.30 3.91
CA THR A 85 13.08 6.47 4.15
C THR A 85 14.25 6.11 5.09
N GLY A 86 15.47 6.46 4.67
CA GLY A 86 16.70 6.21 5.43
C GLY A 86 17.20 4.76 5.40
N GLN A 87 16.50 3.85 4.70
CA GLN A 87 16.91 2.45 4.56
C GLN A 87 17.65 2.19 3.24
N THR A 88 18.44 1.12 3.21
CA THR A 88 19.04 0.62 1.97
C THR A 88 18.04 -0.26 1.23
N THR A 89 17.77 0.07 -0.04
CA THR A 89 16.73 -0.59 -0.83
C THR A 89 17.25 -1.09 -2.18
N VAL A 90 16.50 -2.02 -2.79
CA VAL A 90 16.73 -2.55 -4.13
C VAL A 90 15.46 -2.33 -4.96
N PRO A 91 15.35 -1.18 -5.67
CA PRO A 91 14.18 -0.89 -6.49
C PRO A 91 14.23 -1.68 -7.80
N VAL A 92 13.05 -2.06 -8.32
CA VAL A 92 12.94 -2.56 -9.69
C VAL A 92 12.57 -1.42 -10.63
N SER A 93 13.07 -1.41 -11.87
CA SER A 93 12.62 -0.42 -12.85
C SER A 93 11.12 -0.57 -13.13
N PRO A 94 10.35 0.53 -13.25
CA PRO A 94 8.94 0.43 -13.62
C PRO A 94 8.78 -0.22 -14.99
N VAL A 95 7.76 -1.07 -15.11
CA VAL A 95 7.30 -1.60 -16.40
C VAL A 95 5.99 -0.89 -16.72
N PHE A 96 6.01 -0.02 -17.72
CA PHE A 96 4.81 0.70 -18.17
C PHE A 96 3.98 -0.15 -19.13
N ASN A 97 2.73 0.25 -19.31
CA ASN A 97 1.84 -0.39 -20.27
C ASN A 97 2.47 -0.40 -21.67
N ASP A 98 2.56 -1.59 -22.24
CA ASP A 98 2.94 -1.82 -23.63
C ASP A 98 1.86 -2.75 -24.21
N PRO A 99 1.23 -2.42 -25.36
CA PRO A 99 0.23 -3.29 -26.00
C PRO A 99 0.71 -4.72 -26.27
N THR A 100 2.01 -4.95 -26.31
CA THR A 100 2.64 -6.28 -26.49
C THR A 100 2.87 -7.01 -25.17
N ASN A 101 2.87 -6.29 -24.05
CA ASN A 101 2.98 -6.82 -22.71
C ASN A 101 1.56 -7.11 -22.23
N ASP A 102 1.12 -8.35 -22.49
CA ASP A 102 -0.11 -9.04 -22.06
C ASP A 102 -1.49 -8.40 -22.33
N GLY A 103 -1.57 -7.14 -22.74
CA GLY A 103 -2.82 -6.47 -23.13
C GLY A 103 -3.68 -5.99 -21.96
N TYR A 104 -3.21 -6.10 -20.71
CA TYR A 104 -4.02 -5.81 -19.52
C TYR A 104 -4.00 -4.32 -19.07
N ASN A 105 -3.31 -3.43 -19.78
CA ASN A 105 -3.24 -1.98 -19.51
C ASN A 105 -2.85 -1.63 -18.07
N TYR A 106 -1.67 -2.05 -17.64
CA TYR A 106 -1.17 -1.74 -16.29
C TYR A 106 0.27 -1.20 -16.28
N THR A 107 0.66 -0.64 -15.13
CA THR A 107 2.06 -0.37 -14.75
C THR A 107 2.47 -1.26 -13.59
N LEU A 108 3.61 -1.95 -13.70
CA LEU A 108 4.24 -2.69 -12.58
C LEU A 108 5.37 -1.87 -11.96
N PHE A 109 5.43 -1.86 -10.64
CA PHE A 109 6.55 -1.25 -9.91
C PHE A 109 6.72 -1.91 -8.54
N GLY A 110 7.92 -1.82 -7.97
CA GLY A 110 8.26 -2.49 -6.72
C GLY A 110 9.54 -1.96 -6.09
N ASN A 111 9.68 -2.24 -4.79
CA ASN A 111 10.91 -2.00 -4.05
C ASN A 111 11.02 -3.00 -2.89
N SER A 112 12.25 -3.31 -2.49
CA SER A 112 12.52 -4.11 -1.30
C SER A 112 13.62 -3.49 -0.45
N LEU A 113 13.60 -3.77 0.84
CA LEU A 113 14.75 -3.58 1.70
C LEU A 113 15.84 -4.61 1.36
N LEU A 114 17.10 -4.27 1.62
CA LEU A 114 18.19 -5.25 1.57
C LEU A 114 18.17 -6.19 2.79
N SER A 115 17.70 -5.69 3.94
CA SER A 115 17.63 -6.43 5.19
C SER A 115 16.64 -5.78 6.16
N GLY A 116 16.11 -6.57 7.10
CA GLY A 116 15.19 -6.08 8.13
C GLY A 116 13.83 -5.68 7.56
N SER A 117 13.02 -5.00 8.35
CA SER A 117 11.66 -4.60 8.01
C SER A 117 11.30 -3.31 8.73
N VAL A 118 10.22 -2.66 8.29
CA VAL A 118 9.72 -1.44 8.92
C VAL A 118 8.26 -1.59 9.33
N LEU A 119 7.94 -1.01 10.49
CA LEU A 119 6.57 -0.70 10.89
C LEU A 119 6.11 0.54 10.12
N VAL A 120 4.97 0.43 9.42
CA VAL A 120 4.36 1.53 8.69
C VAL A 120 2.98 1.83 9.26
N GLU A 121 2.85 2.93 9.99
CA GLU A 121 1.53 3.45 10.40
C GLU A 121 0.79 4.03 9.18
N GLN A 122 1.46 4.90 8.43
CA GLN A 122 1.02 5.44 7.13
C GLN A 122 2.25 5.91 6.35
N GLY A 123 2.32 5.62 5.05
CA GLY A 123 3.38 6.15 4.21
C GLY A 123 3.20 5.89 2.71
N VAL A 124 3.93 6.63 1.89
CA VAL A 124 3.90 6.51 0.43
C VAL A 124 4.82 5.37 -0.01
N LEU A 125 4.31 4.46 -0.84
CA LEU A 125 5.11 3.44 -1.51
C LEU A 125 5.83 4.03 -2.73
N CYS A 126 5.05 4.61 -3.63
CA CYS A 126 5.52 5.23 -4.86
C CYS A 126 4.57 6.32 -5.35
N ARG A 127 5.08 7.15 -6.25
CA ARG A 127 4.32 8.15 -7.01
C ARG A 127 4.33 7.78 -8.49
N LEU A 128 3.17 7.93 -9.13
CA LEU A 128 2.93 7.62 -10.53
C LEU A 128 2.55 8.92 -11.24
N ASN A 129 3.18 9.22 -12.37
CA ASN A 129 2.77 10.31 -13.25
C ASN A 129 1.98 9.74 -14.43
N PHE A 130 0.83 10.35 -14.70
CA PHE A 130 -0.02 10.03 -15.83
C PHE A 130 -0.14 11.22 -16.76
N THR A 131 -0.27 10.93 -18.05
CA THR A 131 -0.63 11.89 -19.09
C THR A 131 -1.99 11.51 -19.63
N THR A 132 -2.91 12.47 -19.71
CA THR A 132 -4.24 12.26 -20.30
C THR A 132 -4.15 12.16 -21.82
N ILE A 133 -4.74 11.10 -22.38
CA ILE A 133 -4.72 10.80 -23.82
C ILE A 133 -5.99 11.31 -24.50
N GLY A 134 -7.14 11.12 -23.87
CA GLY A 134 -8.43 11.47 -24.46
C GLY A 134 -9.52 11.67 -23.41
N TYR A 135 -10.68 12.11 -23.88
CA TYR A 135 -11.86 12.25 -23.01
C TYR A 135 -12.38 10.90 -22.57
N GLY A 136 -12.77 10.78 -21.31
CA GLY A 136 -13.38 9.58 -20.76
C GLY A 136 -13.25 9.52 -19.24
N GLN A 137 -13.71 8.42 -18.67
CA GLN A 137 -13.52 8.08 -17.27
C GLN A 137 -12.81 6.74 -17.19
N THR A 138 -11.82 6.62 -16.32
CA THR A 138 -11.14 5.35 -16.04
C THR A 138 -10.93 5.22 -14.55
N PRO A 139 -11.30 4.08 -13.94
CA PRO A 139 -10.80 3.76 -12.61
C PRO A 139 -9.28 3.54 -12.70
N VAL A 140 -8.58 3.93 -11.63
CA VAL A 140 -7.20 3.53 -11.38
C VAL A 140 -7.25 2.64 -10.15
N VAL A 141 -6.81 1.39 -10.28
CA VAL A 141 -6.95 0.37 -9.23
C VAL A 141 -5.70 -0.50 -9.15
N LEU A 142 -5.47 -1.12 -8.00
CA LEU A 142 -4.53 -2.24 -7.92
C LEU A 142 -5.12 -3.43 -8.67
N GLY A 143 -4.32 -4.05 -9.54
CA GLY A 143 -4.66 -5.30 -10.18
C GLY A 143 -4.62 -6.45 -9.17
N THR A 144 -5.58 -7.37 -9.28
CA THR A 144 -5.63 -8.59 -8.46
C THR A 144 -5.32 -9.82 -9.31
N ALA A 145 -5.23 -11.00 -8.68
CA ALA A 145 -5.05 -12.25 -9.42
C ALA A 145 -6.33 -12.73 -10.14
N ASP A 146 -7.49 -12.14 -9.80
CA ASP A 146 -8.80 -12.49 -10.35
C ASP A 146 -9.17 -11.65 -11.59
N ASP A 147 -8.25 -10.77 -12.01
CA ASP A 147 -8.34 -9.85 -13.13
C ASP A 147 -7.77 -10.42 -14.44
#